data_AF-A0A8B9JUY5-F1
#
_entry.id   AF-A0A8B9JUY5-F1
#
_cell.length_a   1.000
_cell.length_b   1.000
_cell.length_c   1.000
_cell.angle_alpha   90.00
_cell.angle_beta   90.00
_cell.angle_gamma   90.00
#
_symmetry.space_group_name_H-M   'P 1'
#
loop_
_entity.id
_entity.type
_entity.pdbx_description
1 polymer ?
#
loop_
_entity_poly.entity_id
_entity_poly.type
_entity_poly.pdbx_seq_one_letter_code
_entity_poly.pdbx_strand_id
1 'polypeptide(L)'
;MVSGLLMLTSLCCPPPGKLPLQELSTSPEKLLESYEQQLKVLHKLLSASGTEREQLLKDHQHGEICTLVHSITEKVKSEVTAELAALHEKQAKISSEQHHKETEEMRRVHSEEKHALKEAHTAAEAALKGQIEELTSDLKLFTMLKQRVKESTLNRDLRRNIETHGSPGEFWEQEQESLLIVIEMKSERLQEQGSKLRQMEALVEKNLSLEDQVLQVLQQNEDLRVRIENYQTLIHQLSKEQNETQEALEKQTLQMHKLNQEKEELLFKLLHSQDSRSSFHMPALIPAEVSHS
;
A
#
# COMPACT_ATOMS: atom_id res chain seq x y z
N MET A 1 15.28 57.57 -56.37
CA MET A 1 14.91 58.93 -55.92
C MET A 1 16.00 59.34 -54.94
N VAL A 2 16.88 60.32 -55.16
CA VAL A 2 16.71 61.65 -55.76
C VAL A 2 18.03 62.07 -56.44
N SER A 3 17.86 62.78 -57.57
CA SER A 3 18.71 63.78 -58.25
C SER A 3 20.21 63.83 -57.97
N GLY A 4 21.05 63.77 -59.00
CA GLY A 4 21.47 64.98 -59.74
C GLY A 4 22.90 65.33 -59.29
N LEU A 5 23.86 65.76 -60.09
CA LEU A 5 23.87 66.56 -61.31
C LEU A 5 25.13 66.16 -62.07
N LEU A 6 24.98 65.83 -63.35
CA LEU A 6 26.03 65.96 -64.35
C LEU A 6 26.34 67.46 -64.50
N MET A 7 27.57 67.86 -64.23
CA MET A 7 28.11 69.13 -64.71
C MET A 7 29.35 68.84 -65.56
N LEU A 8 29.07 68.56 -66.82
CA LEU A 8 29.98 68.77 -67.94
C LEU A 8 30.17 70.29 -68.10
N THR A 9 31.26 70.82 -67.55
CA THR A 9 31.79 72.14 -67.90
C THR A 9 33.02 71.90 -68.77
N SER A 10 32.84 71.93 -70.08
CA SER A 10 32.95 73.12 -70.92
C SER A 10 34.41 73.42 -71.23
N LEU A 11 34.77 73.07 -72.47
CA LEU A 11 35.81 73.70 -73.27
C LEU A 11 36.06 75.14 -72.85
N CYS A 12 37.30 75.45 -72.55
CA CYS A 12 37.84 76.78 -72.79
C CYS A 12 39.30 76.59 -73.26
N CYS A 13 39.45 76.38 -74.56
CA CYS A 13 40.72 76.64 -75.24
C CYS A 13 40.99 78.15 -75.20
N PRO A 14 42.13 78.60 -74.69
CA PRO A 14 42.67 79.91 -75.02
C PRO A 14 43.29 79.88 -76.43
N PRO A 15 43.41 81.05 -77.09
CA PRO A 15 43.60 81.20 -78.55
C PRO A 15 45.04 80.89 -79.02
N PRO A 16 45.27 80.72 -80.35
CA PRO A 16 46.61 80.56 -80.91
C PRO A 16 47.36 81.90 -80.86
N GLY A 17 48.08 82.11 -79.76
CA GLY A 17 48.95 83.26 -79.56
C GLY A 17 50.31 83.03 -80.24
N LYS A 18 50.41 83.48 -81.49
CA LYS A 18 51.62 83.89 -82.23
C LYS A 18 52.95 83.25 -81.81
N LEU A 19 53.39 82.31 -82.65
CA LEU A 19 54.81 82.08 -82.96
C LEU A 19 55.53 83.41 -83.19
N PRO A 20 56.65 83.69 -82.50
CA PRO A 20 57.77 84.36 -83.11
C PRO A 20 58.58 83.26 -83.81
N LEU A 21 58.28 83.05 -85.10
CA LEU A 21 59.23 82.46 -86.03
C LEU A 21 60.44 83.39 -86.06
N GLN A 22 61.49 83.01 -85.33
CA GLN A 22 62.83 83.48 -85.59
C GLN A 22 63.66 82.26 -86.02
N GLU A 23 63.96 82.29 -87.32
CA GLU A 23 64.61 81.32 -88.21
C GLU A 23 65.90 80.66 -87.67
N LEU A 24 66.13 79.37 -88.02
CA LEU A 24 67.26 78.92 -88.90
C LEU A 24 67.27 77.38 -89.16
N SER A 25 66.91 76.96 -90.40
CA SER A 25 67.33 75.77 -91.18
C SER A 25 67.61 74.37 -90.55
N THR A 26 66.76 73.36 -90.81
CA THR A 26 67.08 71.90 -90.75
C THR A 26 66.33 71.08 -91.84
N SER A 27 66.94 70.03 -92.43
CA SER A 27 66.39 69.22 -93.55
C SER A 27 65.53 68.01 -93.09
N PRO A 28 64.56 67.51 -93.90
CA PRO A 28 63.58 66.48 -93.46
C PRO A 28 64.19 65.11 -93.10
N GLU A 29 65.29 64.71 -93.73
CA GLU A 29 66.01 63.46 -93.38
C GLU A 29 66.63 63.52 -91.98
N LYS A 30 67.14 64.70 -91.57
CA LYS A 30 67.70 64.92 -90.22
C LYS A 30 66.62 64.84 -89.13
N LEU A 31 65.39 65.20 -89.48
CA LEU A 31 64.24 65.10 -88.57
C LEU A 31 63.82 63.64 -88.38
N LEU A 32 63.79 62.85 -89.46
CA LEU A 32 63.46 61.42 -89.40
C LEU A 32 64.51 60.63 -88.61
N GLU A 33 65.80 60.91 -88.84
CA GLU A 33 66.91 60.32 -88.09
C GLU A 33 66.87 60.69 -86.60
N SER A 34 66.43 61.92 -86.27
CA SER A 34 66.19 62.34 -84.89
C SER A 34 65.08 61.52 -84.22
N TYR A 35 63.96 61.28 -84.91
CA TYR A 35 62.86 60.46 -84.40
C TYR A 35 63.25 58.97 -84.24
N GLU A 36 64.05 58.41 -85.15
CA GLU A 36 64.56 57.04 -85.00
C GLU A 36 65.51 56.88 -83.81
N GLN A 37 66.39 57.85 -83.58
CA GLN A 37 67.28 57.87 -82.41
C GLN A 37 66.47 57.99 -81.10
N GLN A 38 65.46 58.86 -81.09
CA GLN A 38 64.50 59.00 -80.01
C GLN A 38 63.76 57.69 -79.68
N LEU A 39 63.32 56.93 -80.69
CA LEU A 39 62.65 55.63 -80.52
C LEU A 39 63.60 54.54 -79.97
N LYS A 40 64.86 54.50 -80.44
CA LYS A 40 65.88 53.56 -79.93
C LYS A 40 66.15 53.80 -78.44
N VAL A 41 66.16 55.06 -78.01
CA VAL A 41 66.37 55.45 -76.61
C VAL A 41 65.17 55.07 -75.75
N LEU A 42 63.95 55.35 -76.22
CA LEU A 42 62.71 54.96 -75.54
C LEU A 42 62.61 53.44 -75.39
N HIS A 43 62.96 52.67 -76.42
CA HIS A 43 62.99 51.21 -76.36
C HIS A 43 63.99 50.72 -75.30
N LYS A 44 65.23 51.24 -75.32
CA LYS A 44 66.26 50.87 -74.34
C LYS A 44 65.86 51.23 -72.91
N LEU A 45 65.17 52.36 -72.70
CA LEU A 45 64.63 52.76 -71.40
C LEU A 45 63.51 51.84 -70.91
N LEU A 46 62.58 51.44 -71.78
CA LEU A 46 61.47 50.55 -71.41
C LEU A 46 61.91 49.10 -71.17
N SER A 47 62.97 48.64 -71.84
CA SER A 47 63.51 47.29 -71.67
C SER A 47 64.48 47.14 -70.48
N ALA A 48 64.99 48.25 -69.93
CA ALA A 48 65.93 48.23 -68.81
C ALA A 48 65.24 47.85 -67.49
N SER A 49 65.98 47.15 -66.61
CA SER A 49 65.53 46.78 -65.27
C SER A 49 65.43 48.01 -64.35
N GLY A 50 64.71 47.93 -63.23
CA GLY A 50 64.37 49.10 -62.39
C GLY A 50 65.54 50.03 -62.06
N THR A 51 66.67 49.48 -61.61
CA THR A 51 67.88 50.26 -61.25
C THR A 51 68.63 50.80 -62.46
N GLU A 52 68.73 50.01 -63.54
CA GLU A 52 69.36 50.43 -64.80
C GLU A 52 68.56 51.53 -65.49
N ARG A 53 67.23 51.45 -65.45
CA ARG A 53 66.30 52.44 -65.99
C ARG A 53 66.39 53.77 -65.26
N GLU A 54 66.53 53.74 -63.93
CA GLU A 54 66.72 54.96 -63.12
C GLU A 54 68.03 55.68 -63.45
N GLN A 55 69.09 54.93 -63.79
CA GLN A 55 70.38 55.50 -64.19
C GLN A 55 70.31 56.11 -65.60
N LEU A 56 69.69 55.41 -66.56
CA LEU A 56 69.53 55.90 -67.94
C LEU A 56 68.64 57.14 -68.03
N LEU A 57 67.68 57.33 -67.11
CA LEU A 57 66.88 58.55 -67.03
C LEU A 57 67.69 59.76 -66.53
N LYS A 58 68.80 59.55 -65.81
CA LYS A 58 69.73 60.61 -65.37
C LYS A 58 70.73 61.00 -66.45
N ASP A 59 70.94 60.16 -67.46
CA ASP A 59 71.86 60.43 -68.57
C ASP A 59 71.12 61.25 -69.64
N HIS A 60 71.32 62.57 -69.62
CA HIS A 60 70.54 63.58 -70.36
C HIS A 60 70.78 63.61 -71.89
N GLN A 61 71.18 62.50 -72.53
CA GLN A 61 71.54 62.47 -73.96
C GLN A 61 70.35 62.77 -74.90
N HIS A 62 69.10 62.54 -74.46
CA HIS A 62 67.88 62.81 -75.24
C HIS A 62 66.81 63.46 -74.36
N GLY A 63 67.15 64.63 -73.79
CA GLY A 63 66.47 65.29 -72.67
C GLY A 63 64.93 65.32 -72.70
N GLU A 64 64.29 65.51 -73.85
CA GLU A 64 62.81 65.63 -73.92
C GLU A 64 62.07 64.30 -73.70
N ILE A 65 62.56 63.19 -74.24
CA ILE A 65 61.91 61.88 -74.07
C ILE A 65 62.20 61.29 -72.70
N CYS A 66 63.44 61.43 -72.22
CA CYS A 66 63.81 60.99 -70.87
C CYS A 66 63.00 61.75 -69.80
N THR A 67 62.77 63.07 -69.97
CA THR A 67 61.96 63.87 -69.03
C THR A 67 60.49 63.47 -69.04
N LEU A 68 59.90 63.18 -70.21
CA LEU A 68 58.51 62.71 -70.28
C LEU A 68 58.32 61.33 -69.64
N VAL A 69 59.20 60.36 -69.94
CA VAL A 69 59.15 59.02 -69.35
C VAL A 69 59.38 59.07 -67.85
N HIS A 70 60.30 59.92 -67.38
CA HIS A 70 60.51 60.16 -65.95
C HIS A 70 59.24 60.76 -65.30
N SER A 71 58.64 61.79 -65.91
CA SER A 71 57.40 62.41 -65.42
C SER A 71 56.24 61.44 -65.31
N ILE A 72 56.01 60.60 -66.34
CA ILE A 72 54.95 59.58 -66.32
C ILE A 72 55.26 58.52 -65.27
N THR A 73 56.51 58.07 -65.17
CA THR A 73 56.92 57.07 -64.16
C THR A 73 56.71 57.60 -62.74
N GLU A 74 57.08 58.85 -62.47
CA GLU A 74 56.85 59.50 -61.18
C GLU A 74 55.36 59.68 -60.89
N LYS A 75 54.56 60.05 -61.91
CA LYS A 75 53.11 60.17 -61.76
C LYS A 75 52.47 58.81 -61.41
N VAL A 76 52.78 57.75 -62.16
CA VAL A 76 52.27 56.40 -61.87
C VAL A 76 52.75 55.91 -60.51
N LYS A 77 54.03 56.10 -60.15
CA LYS A 77 54.53 55.78 -58.81
C LYS A 77 53.77 56.54 -57.73
N SER A 78 53.47 57.83 -57.94
CA SER A 78 52.74 58.64 -56.98
C SER A 78 51.26 58.21 -56.84
N GLU A 79 50.59 57.87 -57.94
CA GLU A 79 49.20 57.40 -57.94
C GLU A 79 49.10 56.01 -57.29
N VAL A 80 49.97 55.07 -57.68
CA VAL A 80 50.00 53.72 -57.10
C VAL A 80 50.36 53.77 -55.61
N THR A 81 51.31 54.61 -55.19
CA THR A 81 51.64 54.74 -53.76
C THR A 81 50.50 55.40 -52.99
N ALA A 82 49.79 56.38 -53.57
CA ALA A 82 48.62 57.00 -52.96
C ALA A 82 47.44 56.02 -52.83
N GLU A 83 47.14 55.23 -53.87
CA GLU A 83 46.10 54.20 -53.85
C GLU A 83 46.41 53.10 -52.82
N LEU A 84 47.66 52.62 -52.79
CA LEU A 84 48.09 51.61 -51.82
C LEU A 84 48.03 52.16 -50.38
N ALA A 85 48.43 53.41 -50.18
CA ALA A 85 48.33 54.08 -48.88
C ALA A 85 46.86 54.24 -48.44
N ALA A 86 45.96 54.63 -49.35
CA ALA A 86 44.53 54.76 -49.06
C ALA A 86 43.88 53.40 -48.74
N LEU A 87 44.26 52.33 -49.46
CA LEU A 87 43.80 50.98 -49.16
C LEU A 87 44.31 50.49 -47.80
N HIS A 88 45.59 50.70 -47.49
CA HIS A 88 46.15 50.37 -46.18
C HIS A 88 45.48 51.16 -45.05
N GLU A 89 45.23 52.45 -45.23
CA GLU A 89 44.52 53.27 -44.24
C GLU A 89 43.09 52.77 -44.02
N LYS A 90 42.37 52.43 -45.09
CA LYS A 90 41.03 51.85 -45.01
C LYS A 90 41.05 50.50 -44.28
N GLN A 91 42.00 49.62 -44.62
CA GLN A 91 42.14 48.32 -43.98
C GLN A 91 42.49 48.46 -42.49
N ALA A 92 43.39 49.39 -42.14
CA ALA A 92 43.76 49.70 -40.76
C ALA A 92 42.55 50.25 -39.97
N LYS A 93 41.75 51.13 -40.56
CA LYS A 93 40.51 51.63 -39.94
C LYS A 93 39.50 50.52 -39.68
N ILE A 94 39.21 49.68 -40.68
CA ILE A 94 38.27 48.55 -40.52
C ILE A 94 38.75 47.58 -39.45
N SER A 95 40.03 47.20 -39.48
CA SER A 95 40.62 46.31 -38.47
C SER A 95 40.57 46.94 -37.07
N SER A 96 40.89 48.23 -36.94
CA SER A 96 40.82 48.96 -35.68
C SER A 96 39.39 49.04 -35.13
N GLU A 97 38.40 49.35 -35.99
CA GLU A 97 36.99 49.41 -35.60
C GLU A 97 36.45 48.04 -35.19
N GLN A 98 36.84 46.98 -35.90
CA GLN A 98 36.43 45.61 -35.58
C GLN A 98 37.03 45.16 -34.24
N HIS A 99 38.32 45.37 -34.02
CA HIS A 99 38.95 45.08 -32.72
C HIS A 99 38.34 45.92 -31.60
N HIS A 100 38.01 47.18 -31.86
CA HIS A 100 37.34 48.02 -30.87
C HIS A 100 35.98 47.43 -30.48
N LYS A 101 35.13 47.06 -31.44
CA LYS A 101 33.83 46.42 -31.19
C LYS A 101 33.98 45.10 -30.43
N GLU A 102 34.90 44.23 -30.84
CA GLU A 102 35.17 42.95 -30.16
C GLU A 102 35.61 43.17 -28.71
N THR A 103 36.48 44.16 -28.45
CA THR A 103 36.91 44.47 -27.07
C THR A 103 35.79 45.06 -26.22
N GLU A 104 34.89 45.86 -26.80
CA GLU A 104 33.72 46.39 -26.09
C GLU A 104 32.71 45.31 -25.77
N GLU A 105 32.42 44.42 -26.72
CA GLU A 105 31.54 43.28 -26.52
C GLU A 105 32.10 42.32 -25.46
N MET A 106 33.40 41.99 -25.53
CA MET A 106 34.07 41.18 -24.51
C MET A 106 33.99 41.84 -23.13
N ARG A 107 34.16 43.16 -23.04
CA ARG A 107 34.04 43.91 -21.78
C ARG A 107 32.61 43.88 -21.25
N ARG A 108 31.61 44.00 -22.12
CA ARG A 108 30.18 43.93 -21.77
C ARG A 108 29.83 42.55 -21.23
N VAL A 109 30.17 41.49 -21.97
CA VAL A 109 29.92 40.10 -21.56
C VAL A 109 30.61 39.79 -20.24
N HIS A 110 31.89 40.18 -20.07
CA HIS A 110 32.60 39.99 -18.82
C HIS A 110 31.93 40.71 -17.64
N SER A 111 31.42 41.93 -17.86
CA SER A 111 30.69 42.68 -16.83
C SER A 111 29.38 42.00 -16.44
N GLU A 112 28.64 41.48 -17.42
CA GLU A 112 27.38 40.76 -17.21
C GLU A 112 27.60 39.43 -16.48
N GLU A 113 28.57 38.62 -16.93
CA GLU A 113 28.95 37.36 -16.29
C GLU A 113 29.42 37.59 -14.85
N LYS A 114 30.24 38.61 -14.62
CA LYS A 114 30.69 38.99 -13.28
C LYS A 114 29.52 39.40 -12.39
N HIS A 115 28.53 40.10 -12.93
CA HIS A 115 27.34 40.49 -12.19
C HIS A 115 26.47 39.28 -11.85
N ALA A 116 26.17 38.43 -12.84
CA ALA A 116 25.38 37.21 -12.67
C ALA A 116 26.05 36.25 -11.66
N LEU A 117 27.37 36.10 -11.72
CA LEU A 117 28.12 35.29 -10.76
C LEU A 117 28.02 35.83 -9.34
N LYS A 118 28.09 37.16 -9.16
CA LYS A 118 27.91 37.79 -7.84
C LYS A 118 26.50 37.57 -7.31
N GLU A 119 25.48 37.74 -8.14
CA GLU A 119 24.09 37.51 -7.74
C GLU A 119 23.87 36.06 -7.33
N ALA A 120 24.31 35.10 -8.16
CA ALA A 120 24.23 33.67 -7.86
C ALA A 120 24.96 33.31 -6.56
N HIS A 121 26.14 33.91 -6.33
CA HIS A 121 26.90 33.73 -5.09
C HIS A 121 26.12 34.26 -3.88
N THR A 122 25.62 35.50 -3.93
CA THR A 122 24.85 36.08 -2.82
C THR A 122 23.55 35.32 -2.54
N ALA A 123 22.90 34.79 -3.58
CA ALA A 123 21.72 33.95 -3.43
C ALA A 123 22.06 32.61 -2.75
N ALA A 124 23.16 31.96 -3.15
CA ALA A 124 23.64 30.74 -2.53
C ALA A 124 24.06 30.95 -1.07
N GLU A 125 24.76 32.05 -0.77
CA GLU A 125 25.13 32.43 0.60
C GLU A 125 23.89 32.66 1.47
N ALA A 126 22.89 33.38 0.97
CA ALA A 126 21.63 33.60 1.67
C ALA A 126 20.87 32.29 1.95
N ALA A 127 20.83 31.39 0.96
CA ALA A 127 20.21 30.07 1.12
C ALA A 127 20.93 29.21 2.18
N LEU A 128 22.26 29.15 2.14
CA LEU A 128 23.06 28.42 3.13
C LEU A 128 22.92 29.02 4.53
N LYS A 129 22.87 30.35 4.64
CA LYS A 129 22.63 31.02 5.93
C LYS A 129 21.25 30.65 6.50
N GLY A 130 20.22 30.62 5.65
CA GLY A 130 18.89 30.15 6.05
C GLY A 130 18.89 28.70 6.57
N GLN A 131 19.57 27.78 5.88
CA GLN A 131 19.71 26.39 6.34
C GLN A 131 20.46 26.27 7.67
N ILE A 132 21.52 27.07 7.87
CA ILE A 132 22.25 27.09 9.14
C ILE A 132 21.34 27.59 10.27
N GLU A 133 20.55 28.63 10.04
CA GLU A 133 19.60 29.16 11.03
C GLU A 133 18.52 28.13 11.40
N GLU A 134 17.95 27.43 10.41
CA GLU A 134 16.99 26.34 10.60
C GLU A 134 17.59 25.20 11.43
N LEU A 135 18.73 24.64 11.02
CA LEU A 135 19.42 23.56 11.74
C LEU A 135 19.82 23.99 13.16
N THR A 136 20.22 25.25 13.35
CA THR A 136 20.53 25.79 14.66
C THR A 136 19.28 25.85 15.55
N SER A 137 18.12 26.19 14.98
CA SER A 137 16.85 26.21 15.70
C SER A 137 16.40 24.79 16.09
N ASP A 138 16.56 23.82 15.20
CA ASP A 138 16.25 22.40 15.46
C ASP A 138 17.16 21.82 16.55
N LEU A 139 18.46 22.13 16.50
CA LEU A 139 19.40 21.69 17.53
C LEU A 139 19.04 22.26 18.90
N LYS A 140 18.64 23.54 18.96
CA LYS A 140 18.13 24.16 20.20
C LYS A 140 16.87 23.46 20.70
N LEU A 141 15.91 23.19 19.82
CA LEU A 141 14.67 22.47 20.15
C LEU A 141 14.97 21.06 20.69
N PHE A 142 15.82 20.30 20.00
CA PHE A 142 16.23 18.96 20.42
C PHE A 142 16.91 19.00 21.80
N THR A 143 17.79 19.97 22.04
CA THR A 143 18.46 20.14 23.33
C THR A 143 17.46 20.44 24.44
N MET A 144 16.49 21.33 24.18
CA MET A 144 15.41 21.64 25.12
C MET A 144 14.53 20.41 25.40
N LEU A 145 14.16 19.63 24.38
CA LEU A 145 13.38 18.40 24.55
C LEU A 145 14.15 17.37 25.37
N LYS A 146 15.44 17.16 25.07
CA LYS A 146 16.32 16.27 25.83
C LYS A 146 16.42 16.69 27.30
N GLN A 147 16.51 18.00 27.56
CA GLN A 147 16.49 18.52 28.92
C GLN A 147 15.14 18.30 29.60
N ARG A 148 14.02 18.60 28.93
CA ARG A 148 12.67 18.35 29.43
C ARG A 148 12.45 16.87 29.78
N VAL A 149 12.93 15.95 28.95
CA VAL A 149 12.86 14.50 29.22
C VAL A 149 13.69 14.13 30.44
N LYS A 150 14.88 14.71 30.64
CA LYS A 150 15.69 14.48 31.84
C LYS A 150 15.03 15.03 33.11
N GLU A 151 14.36 16.18 33.00
CA GLU A 151 13.70 16.88 34.11
C GLU A 151 12.26 16.38 34.36
N SER A 152 11.72 15.57 33.46
CA SER A 152 10.37 15.02 33.57
C SER A 152 10.20 14.21 34.85
N THR A 153 9.04 14.36 35.49
CA THR A 153 8.62 13.55 36.63
C THR A 153 8.72 12.06 36.30
N LEU A 154 8.34 11.66 35.09
CA LEU A 154 8.48 10.28 34.63
C LEU A 154 9.93 9.78 34.71
N ASN A 155 10.92 10.57 34.28
CA ASN A 155 12.34 10.15 34.33
C ASN A 155 12.83 10.04 35.78
N ARG A 156 12.44 11.00 36.62
CA ARG A 156 12.73 10.98 38.06
C ARG A 156 12.10 9.78 38.75
N ASP A 157 10.84 9.49 38.44
CA ASP A 157 10.10 8.38 39.03
C ASP A 157 10.64 7.03 38.51
N LEU A 158 11.05 6.95 37.24
CA LEU A 158 11.73 5.79 36.67
C LEU A 158 13.08 5.55 37.35
N ARG A 159 13.89 6.59 37.58
CA ARG A 159 15.15 6.49 38.33
C ARG A 159 14.92 6.05 39.78
N ARG A 160 13.93 6.64 40.45
CA ARG A 160 13.57 6.24 41.82
C ARG A 160 13.12 4.77 41.86
N ASN A 161 12.36 4.32 40.87
CA ASN A 161 11.95 2.92 40.75
C ASN A 161 13.17 2.02 40.53
N ILE A 162 14.08 2.39 39.62
CA ILE A 162 15.36 1.68 39.40
C ILE A 162 16.18 1.57 40.69
N GLU A 163 16.28 2.65 41.45
CA GLU A 163 17.01 2.68 42.72
C GLU A 163 16.36 1.83 43.81
N THR A 164 15.02 1.77 43.83
CA THR A 164 14.26 1.07 44.89
C THR A 164 14.08 -0.42 44.59
N HIS A 165 13.91 -0.77 43.32
CA HIS A 165 13.48 -2.10 42.89
C HIS A 165 14.44 -2.78 41.91
N GLY A 166 15.58 -2.16 41.59
CA GLY A 166 16.50 -2.66 40.57
C GLY A 166 16.04 -2.33 39.15
N SER A 167 16.73 -2.86 38.15
CA SER A 167 16.38 -2.64 36.74
C SER A 167 14.91 -3.03 36.48
N PRO A 168 14.12 -2.26 35.69
CA PRO A 168 12.74 -2.59 35.38
C PRO A 168 12.56 -4.03 34.89
N GLY A 169 13.57 -4.61 34.22
CA GLY A 169 13.54 -6.01 33.80
C GLY A 169 13.34 -6.98 34.97
N GLU A 170 14.14 -6.86 36.04
CA GLU A 170 14.12 -7.80 37.17
C GLU A 170 12.83 -7.66 38.00
N PHE A 171 12.33 -6.44 38.20
CA PHE A 171 11.06 -6.21 38.88
C PHE A 171 9.87 -6.80 38.10
N TRP A 172 9.81 -6.60 36.78
CA TRP A 172 8.72 -7.14 35.96
C TRP A 172 8.82 -8.66 35.78
N GLU A 173 10.03 -9.21 35.75
CA GLU A 173 10.27 -10.66 35.77
C GLU A 173 9.77 -11.27 37.10
N GLN A 174 10.09 -10.66 38.24
CA GLN A 174 9.59 -11.10 39.56
C GLN A 174 8.06 -11.01 39.66
N GLU A 175 7.44 -9.94 39.15
CA GLU A 175 5.98 -9.81 39.13
C GLU A 175 5.35 -10.86 38.21
N GLN A 176 5.97 -11.16 37.07
CA GLN A 176 5.51 -12.20 36.15
C GLN A 176 5.61 -13.61 36.78
N GLU A 177 6.69 -13.90 37.50
CA GLU A 177 6.85 -15.15 38.27
C GLU A 177 5.81 -15.27 39.39
N SER A 178 5.58 -14.18 40.14
CA SER A 178 4.55 -14.10 41.18
C SER A 178 3.15 -14.37 40.62
N LEU A 179 2.80 -13.76 39.49
CA LEU A 179 1.52 -13.97 38.82
C LEU A 179 1.37 -15.42 38.30
N LEU A 180 2.44 -16.03 37.79
CA LEU A 180 2.43 -17.42 37.34
C LEU A 180 2.06 -18.37 38.50
N ILE A 181 2.66 -18.20 39.68
CA ILE A 181 2.36 -19.00 40.87
C ILE A 181 0.87 -18.88 41.25
N VAL A 182 0.32 -17.66 41.25
CA VAL A 182 -1.11 -17.44 41.58
C VAL A 182 -2.03 -18.10 40.54
N ILE A 183 -1.66 -18.09 39.26
CA ILE A 183 -2.41 -18.77 38.20
C ILE A 183 -2.38 -20.29 38.40
N GLU A 184 -1.22 -20.86 38.72
CA GLU A 184 -1.08 -22.30 39.00
C GLU A 184 -1.94 -22.71 40.19
N MET A 185 -1.87 -21.99 41.32
CA MET A 185 -2.71 -22.24 42.49
C MET A 185 -4.21 -22.16 42.18
N LYS A 186 -4.64 -21.18 41.38
CA LYS A 186 -6.04 -21.05 40.96
C LYS A 186 -6.46 -22.18 40.03
N SER A 187 -5.57 -22.65 39.17
CA SER A 187 -5.81 -23.74 38.23
C SER A 187 -5.98 -25.08 38.96
N GLU A 188 -5.13 -25.38 39.94
CA GLU A 188 -5.26 -26.55 40.80
C GLU A 188 -6.60 -26.55 41.55
N ARG A 189 -6.96 -25.41 42.16
CA ARG A 189 -8.25 -25.27 42.86
C ARG A 189 -9.45 -25.47 41.92
N LEU A 190 -9.37 -24.98 40.68
CA LEU A 190 -10.40 -25.19 39.66
C LEU A 190 -10.52 -26.69 39.31
N GLN A 191 -9.40 -27.39 39.17
CA GLN A 191 -9.35 -28.82 38.89
C GLN A 191 -9.95 -29.66 40.03
N GLU A 192 -9.65 -29.30 41.28
CA GLU A 192 -10.26 -29.91 42.47
C GLU A 192 -11.78 -29.72 42.50
N GLN A 193 -12.24 -28.48 42.27
CA GLN A 193 -13.67 -28.18 42.18
C GLN A 193 -14.35 -28.95 41.04
N GLY A 194 -13.72 -29.05 39.87
CA GLY A 194 -14.22 -29.84 38.75
C GLY A 194 -14.29 -31.34 39.05
N SER A 195 -13.37 -31.86 39.86
CA SER A 195 -13.42 -33.25 40.31
C SER A 195 -14.55 -33.50 41.30
N LYS A 196 -14.79 -32.55 42.22
CA LYS A 196 -15.93 -32.60 43.15
C LYS A 196 -17.28 -32.50 42.43
N LEU A 197 -17.37 -31.66 41.39
CA LEU A 197 -18.56 -31.53 40.56
C LEU A 197 -18.90 -32.86 39.88
N ARG A 198 -17.92 -33.52 39.25
CA ARG A 198 -18.11 -34.85 38.66
C ARG A 198 -18.58 -35.91 39.65
N GLN A 199 -18.07 -35.89 40.88
CA GLN A 199 -18.55 -36.80 41.93
C GLN A 199 -20.00 -36.52 42.29
N MET A 200 -20.39 -35.24 42.36
CA MET A 200 -21.76 -34.84 42.67
C MET A 200 -22.73 -35.24 41.53
N GLU A 201 -22.33 -35.05 40.27
CA GLU A 201 -23.09 -35.52 39.10
C GLU A 201 -23.35 -37.03 39.16
N ALA A 202 -22.32 -37.82 39.47
CA ALA A 202 -22.46 -39.28 39.62
C ALA A 202 -23.37 -39.68 40.80
N LEU A 203 -23.39 -38.88 41.87
CA LEU A 203 -24.32 -39.10 42.98
C LEU A 203 -25.76 -38.76 42.61
N VAL A 204 -25.98 -37.70 41.82
CA VAL A 204 -27.31 -37.34 41.30
C VAL A 204 -27.84 -38.45 40.40
N GLU A 205 -27.03 -38.97 39.49
CA GLU A 205 -27.42 -40.08 38.60
C GLU A 205 -27.80 -41.33 39.40
N LYS A 206 -27.01 -41.68 40.43
CA LYS A 206 -27.36 -42.78 41.35
C LYS A 206 -28.65 -42.52 42.12
N ASN A 207 -28.87 -41.29 42.56
CA ASN A 207 -30.07 -40.92 43.30
C ASN A 207 -31.32 -41.11 42.42
N LEU A 208 -31.29 -40.60 41.18
CA LEU A 208 -32.37 -40.80 40.20
C LEU A 208 -32.64 -42.29 39.95
N SER A 209 -31.60 -43.11 39.78
CA SER A 209 -31.77 -44.56 39.61
C SER A 209 -32.40 -45.23 40.84
N LEU A 210 -32.10 -44.76 42.05
CA LEU A 210 -32.73 -45.25 43.28
C LEU A 210 -34.19 -44.78 43.40
N GLU A 211 -34.50 -43.54 43.01
CA GLU A 211 -35.88 -43.04 42.94
C GLU A 211 -36.74 -43.89 42.00
N ASP A 212 -36.23 -44.23 40.81
CA ASP A 212 -36.90 -45.13 39.85
C ASP A 212 -37.16 -46.52 40.46
N GLN A 213 -36.17 -47.09 41.17
CA GLN A 213 -36.33 -48.38 41.87
C GLN A 213 -37.40 -48.31 42.97
N VAL A 214 -37.43 -47.22 43.74
CA VAL A 214 -38.45 -47.01 44.77
C VAL A 214 -39.84 -46.94 44.14
N LEU A 215 -40.00 -46.19 43.05
CA LEU A 215 -41.28 -46.12 42.33
C LEU A 215 -41.72 -47.49 41.82
N GLN A 216 -40.80 -48.28 41.26
CA GLN A 216 -41.09 -49.64 40.82
C GLN A 216 -41.57 -50.55 41.96
N VAL A 217 -40.89 -50.50 43.11
CA VAL A 217 -41.27 -51.29 44.30
C VAL A 217 -42.63 -50.84 44.84
N LEU A 218 -42.91 -49.53 44.89
CA LEU A 218 -44.22 -49.02 45.30
C LEU A 218 -45.34 -49.49 44.37
N GLN A 219 -45.10 -49.46 43.06
CA GLN A 219 -46.05 -49.98 42.08
C GLN A 219 -46.31 -51.48 42.28
N GLN A 220 -45.25 -52.28 42.47
CA GLN A 220 -45.39 -53.71 42.76
C GLN A 220 -46.15 -53.97 44.07
N ASN A 221 -45.94 -53.14 45.09
CA ASN A 221 -46.66 -53.26 46.36
C ASN A 221 -48.15 -53.00 46.18
N GLU A 222 -48.52 -51.97 45.41
CA GLU A 222 -49.92 -51.68 45.11
C GLU A 222 -50.59 -52.80 44.30
N ASP A 223 -49.90 -53.35 43.29
CA ASP A 223 -50.38 -54.50 42.53
C ASP A 223 -50.63 -55.74 43.43
N LEU A 224 -49.80 -55.93 44.46
CA LEU A 224 -50.00 -56.99 45.44
C LEU A 224 -51.16 -56.69 46.40
N ARG A 225 -51.32 -55.43 46.84
CA ARG A 225 -52.46 -55.02 47.66
C ARG A 225 -53.79 -55.26 46.95
N VAL A 226 -53.90 -54.83 45.69
CA VAL A 226 -55.10 -55.08 44.85
C VAL A 226 -55.36 -56.59 44.72
N ARG A 227 -54.32 -57.41 44.53
CA ARG A 227 -54.47 -58.88 44.51
C ARG A 227 -54.99 -59.44 45.84
N ILE A 228 -54.49 -58.95 46.97
CA ILE A 228 -54.95 -59.37 48.30
C ILE A 228 -56.42 -58.99 48.50
N GLU A 229 -56.82 -57.77 48.14
CA GLU A 229 -58.22 -57.31 48.24
C GLU A 229 -59.18 -58.17 47.39
N ASN A 230 -58.74 -58.58 46.20
CA ASN A 230 -59.48 -59.54 45.36
C ASN A 230 -59.63 -60.91 46.02
N TYR A 231 -58.54 -61.48 46.58
CA TYR A 231 -58.60 -62.75 47.30
C TYR A 231 -59.46 -62.68 48.55
N GLN A 232 -59.41 -61.58 49.30
CA GLN A 232 -60.28 -61.36 50.45
C GLN A 232 -61.75 -61.36 50.04
N THR A 233 -62.09 -60.66 48.96
CA THR A 233 -63.46 -60.65 48.42
C THR A 233 -63.92 -62.06 48.05
N LEU A 234 -63.07 -62.83 47.38
CA LEU A 234 -63.35 -64.23 47.04
C LEU A 234 -63.54 -65.11 48.29
N ILE A 235 -62.71 -64.97 49.32
CA ILE A 235 -62.83 -65.71 50.58
C ILE A 235 -64.16 -65.40 51.27
N HIS A 236 -64.57 -64.13 51.32
CA HIS A 236 -65.87 -63.74 51.89
C HIS A 236 -67.03 -64.36 51.10
N GLN A 237 -66.95 -64.37 49.77
CA GLN A 237 -67.96 -64.97 48.91
C GLN A 237 -68.07 -66.48 49.11
N LEU A 238 -66.94 -67.21 49.11
CA LEU A 238 -66.91 -68.65 49.36
C LEU A 238 -67.40 -69.01 50.77
N SER A 239 -67.04 -68.21 51.78
CA SER A 239 -67.52 -68.41 53.15
C SER A 239 -69.03 -68.22 53.27
N LYS A 240 -69.59 -67.26 52.54
CA LYS A 240 -71.05 -67.05 52.45
C LYS A 240 -71.73 -68.25 51.79
N GLU A 241 -71.23 -68.72 50.65
CA GLU A 241 -71.77 -69.91 49.97
C GLU A 241 -71.67 -71.18 50.85
N GLN A 242 -70.57 -71.33 51.60
CA GLN A 242 -70.41 -72.41 52.56
C GLN A 242 -71.45 -72.34 53.69
N ASN A 243 -71.70 -71.16 54.25
CA ASN A 243 -72.72 -71.00 55.28
C ASN A 243 -74.14 -71.27 54.75
N GLU A 244 -74.47 -70.76 53.57
CA GLU A 244 -75.76 -71.00 52.91
C GLU A 244 -76.01 -72.50 52.64
N THR A 245 -74.98 -73.23 52.18
CA THR A 245 -75.07 -74.68 51.94
C THR A 245 -75.18 -75.48 53.24
N GLN A 246 -74.47 -75.08 54.30
CA GLN A 246 -74.57 -75.68 55.63
C GLN A 246 -75.98 -75.49 56.23
N GLU A 247 -76.55 -74.28 56.14
CA GLU A 247 -77.92 -74.01 56.58
C GLU A 247 -78.96 -74.83 55.80
N ALA A 248 -78.76 -74.99 54.49
CA ALA A 248 -79.63 -75.83 53.66
C ALA A 248 -79.56 -77.31 54.07
N LEU A 249 -78.35 -77.81 54.36
CA LEU A 249 -78.13 -79.17 54.86
C LEU A 249 -78.81 -79.39 56.22
N GLU A 250 -78.67 -78.48 57.16
CA GLU A 250 -79.32 -78.55 58.47
C GLU A 250 -80.85 -78.55 58.38
N LYS A 251 -81.42 -77.75 57.48
CA LYS A 251 -82.86 -77.77 57.19
C LYS A 251 -83.28 -79.13 56.62
N GLN A 252 -82.50 -79.70 55.70
CA GLN A 252 -82.79 -81.02 55.11
C GLN A 252 -82.69 -82.15 56.14
N THR A 253 -81.69 -82.14 57.02
CA THR A 253 -81.54 -83.16 58.07
C THR A 253 -82.66 -83.08 59.10
N LEU A 254 -83.09 -81.88 59.48
CA LEU A 254 -84.26 -81.69 60.35
C LEU A 254 -85.53 -82.24 59.70
N GLN A 255 -85.77 -81.94 58.42
CA GLN A 255 -86.90 -82.50 57.67
C GLN A 255 -86.82 -84.04 57.57
N MET A 256 -85.64 -84.59 57.32
CA MET A 256 -85.43 -86.04 57.28
C MET A 256 -85.76 -86.70 58.63
N HIS A 257 -85.30 -86.11 59.74
CA HIS A 257 -85.60 -86.62 61.06
C HIS A 257 -87.11 -86.57 61.36
N LYS A 258 -87.79 -85.48 61.00
CA LYS A 258 -89.25 -85.35 61.11
C LYS A 258 -89.98 -86.41 60.29
N LEU A 259 -89.61 -86.60 59.02
CA LEU A 259 -90.20 -87.64 58.17
C LEU A 259 -89.92 -89.05 58.72
N ASN A 260 -88.75 -89.30 59.32
CA ASN A 260 -88.45 -90.58 59.94
C ASN A 260 -89.29 -90.83 61.20
N GLN A 261 -89.51 -89.80 62.04
CA GLN A 261 -90.44 -89.89 63.18
C GLN A 261 -91.86 -90.17 62.70
N GLU A 262 -92.36 -89.43 61.70
CA GLU A 262 -93.68 -89.68 61.08
C GLU A 262 -93.77 -91.11 60.52
N LYS A 263 -92.72 -91.61 59.86
CA LYS A 263 -92.62 -93.00 59.38
C LYS A 263 -92.70 -94.01 60.54
N GLU A 264 -91.95 -93.82 61.62
CA GLU A 264 -91.96 -94.70 62.79
C GLU A 264 -93.33 -94.69 63.49
N GLU A 265 -93.96 -93.52 63.64
CA GLU A 265 -95.32 -93.40 64.15
C GLU A 265 -96.33 -94.15 63.28
N LEU A 266 -96.21 -94.05 61.95
CA LEU A 266 -97.07 -94.79 61.01
C LEU A 266 -96.83 -96.29 61.07
N LEU A 267 -95.57 -96.75 61.18
CA LEU A 267 -95.24 -98.17 61.37
C LEU A 267 -95.80 -98.70 62.70
N PHE A 268 -95.66 -97.93 63.79
CA PHE A 268 -96.23 -98.27 65.08
C PHE A 268 -97.75 -98.40 64.97
N LYS A 269 -98.42 -97.43 64.34
CA LYS A 269 -99.87 -97.50 64.07
C LYS A 269 -100.21 -98.75 63.27
N LEU A 270 -99.49 -99.10 62.20
CA LEU A 270 -99.73 -100.32 61.42
C LEU A 270 -99.61 -101.59 62.27
N LEU A 271 -98.54 -101.73 63.05
CA LEU A 271 -98.29 -102.92 63.87
C LEU A 271 -99.34 -103.09 64.99
N HIS A 272 -99.75 -101.99 65.63
CA HIS A 272 -100.72 -102.02 66.73
C HIS A 272 -102.18 -101.99 66.25
N SER A 273 -102.42 -101.54 65.02
CA SER A 273 -103.68 -101.78 64.31
C SER A 273 -103.86 -103.25 63.94
N GLN A 274 -102.76 -103.99 63.79
CA GLN A 274 -102.75 -105.44 63.56
C GLN A 274 -103.09 -106.22 64.84
N ASP A 275 -102.68 -105.74 66.01
CA ASP A 275 -103.04 -106.34 67.32
C ASP A 275 -104.48 -106.01 67.80
N SER A 276 -105.20 -105.13 67.10
CA SER A 276 -106.64 -104.86 67.35
C SER A 276 -107.58 -105.53 66.35
N ARG A 277 -107.07 -106.34 65.41
CA ARG A 277 -107.88 -107.23 64.56
C ARG A 277 -107.18 -108.56 64.29
N SER A 278 -107.57 -109.57 65.06
CA SER A 278 -107.62 -110.95 64.58
C SER A 278 -108.49 -111.03 63.32
N SER A 279 -107.93 -111.66 62.29
CA SER A 279 -108.51 -112.03 60.99
C SER A 279 -108.64 -110.86 59.99
N PHE A 280 -107.91 -110.81 58.87
CA PHE A 280 -107.81 -111.86 57.84
C PHE A 280 -106.64 -111.60 56.86
N HIS A 281 -106.01 -112.71 56.44
CA HIS A 281 -105.55 -113.05 55.07
C HIS A 281 -104.54 -112.13 54.35
N MET A 282 -103.28 -112.58 54.27
CA MET A 282 -102.32 -112.20 53.24
C MET A 282 -102.76 -112.72 51.87
N PRO A 283 -102.63 -111.91 50.81
CA PRO A 283 -102.18 -112.46 49.54
C PRO A 283 -100.78 -111.95 49.19
N ALA A 284 -99.89 -112.90 48.90
CA ALA A 284 -98.60 -112.66 48.28
C ALA A 284 -98.76 -112.04 46.88
N LEU A 285 -97.76 -111.26 46.44
CA LEU A 285 -97.38 -111.10 45.02
C LEU A 285 -95.99 -110.45 44.89
N ILE A 286 -94.99 -111.30 44.64
CA ILE A 286 -93.88 -111.26 43.65
C ILE A 286 -92.88 -110.07 43.64
N PRO A 287 -91.58 -110.35 43.36
CA PRO A 287 -90.47 -109.39 43.47
C PRO A 287 -90.41 -108.34 42.36
N ALA A 288 -89.68 -107.27 42.69
CA ALA A 288 -89.21 -106.22 41.79
C ALA A 288 -88.28 -106.74 40.69
N GLU A 289 -88.35 -106.09 39.52
CA GLU A 289 -87.20 -105.76 38.67
C GLU A 289 -87.56 -104.64 37.69
N VAL A 290 -86.51 -104.04 37.12
CA VAL A 290 -86.40 -103.22 35.90
C VAL A 290 -86.17 -101.71 36.09
N SER A 291 -84.87 -101.39 36.19
CA SER A 291 -84.07 -100.60 35.24
C SER A 291 -84.49 -99.22 34.70
N HIS A 292 -83.51 -98.31 34.82
CA HIS A 292 -83.00 -97.33 33.84
C HIS A 292 -83.97 -96.42 33.07
N SER A 293 -83.82 -95.11 33.31
CA SER A 293 -83.25 -94.18 32.32
C SER A 293 -82.49 -93.07 33.04
#